data_AF-A0A1J5PTE1-F1
#
_entry.id   AF-A0A1J5PTE1-F1
#
_cell.length_a   1.000
_cell.length_b   1.000
_cell.length_c   1.000
_cell.angle_alpha   90.00
_cell.angle_beta   90.00
_cell.angle_gamma   90.00
#
_symmetry.space_group_name_H-M   'P 1'
#
loop_
_entity.id
_entity.type
_entity.pdbx_description
1 polymer ?
#
loop_
_entity_poly.entity_id
_entity_poly.type
_entity_poly.pdbx_seq_one_letter_code
_entity_poly.pdbx_strand_id
1 'polypeptide(L)'
;MSTTTIRLEEQLKARLASAAERAGTTAHAFILDAIEQTIEQSELEEEFHRVAEERWAKLLDSGKSVAWDEASAYVAARARGERPRKPVARQLKR
;
A
#
# COMPACT_ATOMS: atom_id res chain seq x y z
N MET A 1 3.03 -0.93 31.62
CA MET A 1 2.05 -1.16 30.53
C MET A 1 0.79 -0.38 30.89
N SER A 2 0.31 0.52 30.02
CA SER A 2 -0.95 1.25 30.24
C SER A 2 -2.08 0.48 29.57
N THR A 3 -3.23 0.34 30.25
CA THR A 3 -4.42 -0.30 29.69
C THR A 3 -5.32 0.76 29.07
N THR A 4 -5.60 0.64 27.78
CA THR A 4 -6.57 1.49 27.08
C THR A 4 -7.93 0.78 27.04
N THR A 5 -8.95 1.39 27.66
CA THR A 5 -10.33 0.87 27.60
C THR A 5 -11.02 1.39 26.35
N ILE A 6 -11.40 0.49 25.45
CA ILE A 6 -12.11 0.80 24.20
C ILE A 6 -13.58 0.38 24.36
N ARG A 7 -14.50 1.31 24.12
CA ARG A 7 -15.94 1.00 24.12
C ARG A 7 -16.35 0.43 22.76
N LEU A 8 -16.94 -0.76 22.78
CA LEU A 8 -17.46 -1.43 21.59
C LEU A 8 -18.98 -1.50 21.67
N GLU A 9 -19.65 -1.25 20.55
CA GLU A 9 -21.08 -1.53 20.43
C GLU A 9 -21.34 -3.05 20.46
N GLU A 10 -22.51 -3.46 20.97
CA GLU A 10 -22.81 -4.88 21.18
C GLU A 10 -22.72 -5.70 19.88
N GLN A 11 -23.16 -5.11 18.77
CA GLN A 11 -23.05 -5.74 17.45
C GLN A 11 -21.59 -5.97 17.04
N LEU A 12 -20.71 -5.00 17.27
CA LEU A 12 -19.29 -5.12 16.95
C LEU A 12 -18.60 -6.15 17.86
N LYS A 13 -18.95 -6.16 19.15
CA LYS A 13 -18.46 -7.13 20.12
C LYS A 13 -18.81 -8.57 19.72
N ALA A 14 -20.04 -8.82 19.28
CA ALA A 14 -20.47 -10.14 18.80
C ALA A 14 -19.71 -10.58 17.53
N ARG A 15 -19.51 -9.66 16.58
CA ARG A 15 -18.72 -9.92 15.35
C ARG A 15 -17.26 -10.21 15.67
N LEU A 16 -16.68 -9.47 16.61
CA LEU A 16 -15.31 -9.67 17.08
C LEU A 16 -15.13 -11.04 17.72
N ALA A 17 -16.04 -11.44 18.63
CA ALA A 17 -15.98 -12.75 19.26
C ALA A 17 -16.02 -13.89 18.22
N SER A 18 -16.93 -13.78 17.24
CA SER A 18 -17.03 -14.75 16.14
C SER A 18 -15.79 -14.78 15.26
N ALA A 19 -15.14 -13.63 15.04
CA ALA A 19 -13.92 -13.55 14.23
C ALA A 19 -12.71 -14.14 14.96
N ALA A 20 -12.57 -13.83 16.26
CA ALA A 20 -11.52 -14.39 17.11
C ALA A 20 -11.65 -15.92 17.24
N GLU A 21 -12.87 -16.44 17.40
CA GLU A 21 -13.13 -17.89 17.43
C GLU A 21 -12.71 -18.57 16.12
N ARG A 22 -13.09 -17.99 14.96
CA ARG A 22 -12.65 -18.51 13.65
C ARG A 22 -11.13 -18.46 13.46
N ALA A 23 -10.47 -17.46 14.02
CA ALA A 23 -9.03 -17.32 13.98
C ALA A 23 -8.31 -18.20 15.03
N GLY A 24 -9.04 -18.83 15.95
CA GLY A 24 -8.46 -19.60 17.05
C GLY A 24 -7.73 -18.74 18.10
N THR A 25 -8.08 -17.45 18.21
CA THR A 25 -7.43 -16.49 19.11
C THR A 25 -8.41 -15.93 20.14
N THR A 26 -7.91 -15.22 21.15
CA THR A 26 -8.78 -14.48 22.09
C THR A 26 -9.22 -13.16 21.48
N ALA A 27 -10.36 -12.62 21.91
CA ALA A 27 -10.82 -11.31 21.46
C ALA A 27 -9.78 -10.19 21.71
N HIS A 28 -9.02 -10.27 22.81
CA HIS A 28 -7.96 -9.31 23.10
C HIS A 28 -6.80 -9.41 22.11
N ALA A 29 -6.28 -10.63 21.87
CA ALA A 29 -5.22 -10.85 20.90
C ALA A 29 -5.65 -10.41 19.49
N PHE A 30 -6.87 -10.77 19.09
CA PHE A 30 -7.43 -10.35 17.81
C PHE A 30 -7.50 -8.83 17.65
N ILE A 31 -7.88 -8.09 18.71
CA ILE A 31 -7.90 -6.62 18.66
C ILE A 31 -6.47 -6.07 18.48
N LEU A 32 -5.49 -6.61 19.20
CA LEU A 32 -4.10 -6.15 19.10
C LEU A 32 -3.56 -6.37 17.69
N ASP A 33 -3.73 -7.57 17.16
CA ASP A 33 -3.29 -7.93 15.80
C ASP A 33 -3.96 -7.01 14.75
N ALA A 34 -5.25 -6.73 14.92
CA ALA A 34 -5.97 -5.84 14.01
C ALA A 34 -5.45 -4.39 14.08
N ILE A 35 -5.09 -3.89 15.27
CA ILE A 35 -4.52 -2.55 15.43
C ILE A 35 -3.13 -2.48 14.80
N GLU A 36 -2.28 -3.48 15.04
CA GLU A 36 -0.94 -3.57 14.44
C GLU A 36 -1.03 -3.56 12.91
N GLN A 37 -1.86 -4.42 12.33
CA GLN A 37 -2.09 -4.46 10.88
C GLN A 37 -2.62 -3.12 10.34
N THR A 38 -3.50 -2.45 11.08
CA THR A 38 -4.05 -1.16 10.64
C THR A 38 -2.98 -0.06 10.66
N ILE A 39 -2.12 -0.05 11.68
CA ILE A 39 -1.00 0.89 11.77
C ILE A 39 -0.03 0.65 10.62
N GLU A 40 0.42 -0.59 10.44
CA GLU A 40 1.34 -0.94 9.35
C GLU A 40 0.77 -0.56 7.97
N GLN A 41 -0.50 -0.87 7.72
CA GLN A 41 -1.18 -0.51 6.48
C GLN A 41 -1.24 1.02 6.29
N SER A 42 -1.56 1.77 7.34
CA SER A 42 -1.60 3.24 7.30
C SER A 42 -0.23 3.84 7.00
N GLU A 43 0.83 3.31 7.61
CA GLU A 43 2.21 3.77 7.37
C GLU A 43 2.67 3.46 5.94
N LEU A 44 2.32 2.29 5.42
CA LEU A 44 2.60 1.91 4.02
C LEU A 44 1.85 2.81 3.03
N GLU A 45 0.60 3.15 3.32
CA GLU A 45 -0.19 4.07 2.49
C GLU A 45 0.40 5.48 2.50
N GLU A 46 0.75 6.01 3.67
CA GLU A 46 1.38 7.32 3.78
C GLU A 46 2.70 7.39 3.00
N GLU A 47 3.55 6.37 3.14
CA GLU A 47 4.81 6.29 2.40
C GLU A 47 4.57 6.18 0.88
N PHE A 48 3.57 5.40 0.47
CA PHE A 48 3.20 5.31 -0.95
C PHE A 48 2.74 6.66 -1.51
N HIS A 49 1.89 7.38 -0.76
CA HIS A 49 1.43 8.72 -1.12
C HIS A 49 2.59 9.71 -1.20
N ARG A 50 3.48 9.72 -0.21
CA ARG A 50 4.67 10.58 -0.17
C ARG A 50 5.56 10.37 -1.41
N VAL A 51 5.82 9.10 -1.77
CA VAL A 51 6.61 8.76 -2.96
C VAL A 51 5.88 9.17 -4.25
N ALA A 52 4.55 9.01 -4.31
CA ALA A 52 3.76 9.43 -5.46
C ALA A 52 3.81 10.95 -5.66
N GLU A 53 3.64 11.73 -4.59
CA GLU A 53 3.74 13.19 -4.61
C GLU A 53 5.12 13.66 -5.04
N GLU A 54 6.20 13.06 -4.50
CA GLU A 54 7.57 13.39 -4.89
C GLU A 54 7.80 13.15 -6.40
N ARG A 55 7.32 12.01 -6.92
CA ARG A 55 7.43 11.68 -8.34
C ARG A 55 6.58 12.59 -9.21
N TRP A 56 5.39 12.96 -8.75
CA TRP A 56 4.49 13.87 -9.44
C TRP A 56 5.11 15.27 -9.54
N ALA A 57 5.68 15.79 -8.45
CA ALA A 57 6.38 17.06 -8.45
C ALA A 57 7.55 17.07 -9.45
N LYS A 58 8.37 16.00 -9.48
CA LYS A 58 9.45 15.84 -10.47
C LYS A 58 8.95 15.77 -11.91
N LEU A 59 7.80 15.14 -12.14
CA LEU A 59 7.19 15.07 -13.47
C LEU A 59 6.72 16.45 -13.91
N LEU A 60 6.05 17.20 -13.03
CA LEU A 60 5.61 18.56 -13.29
C LEU A 60 6.78 19.52 -13.57
N ASP A 61 7.87 19.41 -12.80
CA ASP A 61 9.07 20.22 -12.97
C ASP A 61 9.82 19.87 -14.27
N SER A 62 10.09 18.60 -14.52
CA SER A 62 10.89 18.18 -15.67
C SER A 62 10.12 18.15 -17.00
N GLY A 63 8.81 17.96 -16.95
CA GLY A 63 7.94 17.73 -18.12
C GLY A 63 8.24 16.44 -18.89
N LYS A 64 9.11 15.56 -18.37
CA LYS A 64 9.58 14.37 -19.08
C LYS A 64 8.97 13.10 -18.50
N SER A 65 8.39 12.26 -19.35
CA SER A 65 7.89 10.93 -19.00
C SER A 65 8.34 9.87 -19.99
N VAL A 66 8.18 8.61 -19.62
CA VAL A 66 8.30 7.48 -20.55
C VAL A 66 6.90 7.15 -21.05
N ALA A 67 6.75 6.93 -22.36
CA ALA A 67 5.47 6.52 -22.94
C ALA A 67 5.04 5.14 -22.40
N TRP A 68 3.74 4.96 -22.16
CA TRP A 68 3.23 3.78 -21.46
C TRP A 68 3.47 2.47 -22.24
N ASP A 69 3.37 2.51 -23.55
CA ASP A 69 3.70 1.39 -24.46
C ASP A 69 5.17 0.96 -24.30
N GLU A 70 6.11 1.90 -24.27
CA GLU A 70 7.53 1.60 -24.04
C GLU A 70 7.80 1.06 -22.63
N ALA A 71 7.15 1.64 -21.62
CA ALA A 71 7.29 1.20 -20.22
C ALA A 71 6.75 -0.22 -20.03
N SER A 72 5.54 -0.50 -20.54
CA SER A 72 4.88 -1.80 -20.43
C SER A 72 5.66 -2.89 -21.18
N ALA A 73 6.13 -2.61 -22.40
CA ALA A 73 6.97 -3.52 -23.17
C ALA A 73 8.28 -3.84 -22.43
N TYR A 74 8.93 -2.83 -21.86
CA TYR A 74 10.15 -3.00 -21.06
C TYR A 74 9.92 -3.87 -19.82
N VAL A 75 8.86 -3.62 -19.04
CA VAL A 75 8.54 -4.40 -17.84
C VAL A 75 8.19 -5.85 -18.20
N ALA A 76 7.40 -6.07 -19.25
CA ALA A 76 7.05 -7.40 -19.71
C ALA A 76 8.27 -8.22 -20.16
N ALA A 77 9.19 -7.60 -20.90
CA ALA A 77 10.45 -8.24 -21.30
C ALA A 77 11.34 -8.57 -20.09
N ARG A 78 11.45 -7.65 -19.12
CA ARG A 78 12.17 -7.90 -17.86
C ARG A 78 11.58 -9.04 -17.04
N ALA A 79 10.24 -9.16 -17.00
CA ALA A 79 9.56 -10.25 -16.32
C ALA A 79 9.84 -11.64 -16.95
N ARG A 80 10.17 -11.67 -18.25
CA ARG A 80 10.62 -12.89 -18.96
C ARG A 80 12.12 -13.18 -18.78
N GLY A 81 12.84 -12.40 -17.98
CA GLY A 81 14.29 -12.54 -17.76
C GLY A 81 15.16 -11.94 -18.86
N GLU A 82 14.56 -11.27 -19.86
CA GLU A 82 15.29 -10.58 -20.91
C GLU A 82 16.01 -9.33 -20.35
N ARG A 83 16.98 -8.81 -21.11
CA ARG A 83 17.72 -7.58 -20.78
C ARG A 83 17.47 -6.48 -21.81
N PRO A 84 16.21 -6.02 -22.00
CA PRO A 84 15.90 -4.94 -22.92
C PRO A 84 16.58 -3.63 -22.48
N ARG A 85 16.86 -2.75 -23.44
CA ARG A 85 17.32 -1.39 -23.15
C ARG A 85 16.23 -0.63 -22.38
N LYS A 86 16.63 0.04 -21.29
CA LYS A 86 15.70 0.87 -20.51
C LYS A 86 15.19 2.04 -21.35
N PRO A 87 13.86 2.26 -21.42
CA PRO A 87 13.30 3.39 -22.15
C PRO A 87 13.69 4.71 -21.48
N VAL A 88 13.87 5.76 -22.28
CA VAL A 88 14.38 7.06 -21.84
C VAL A 88 13.24 8.06 -21.78
N ALA A 89 13.14 8.79 -20.67
CA ALA A 89 12.15 9.82 -20.47
C ALA A 89 12.33 10.97 -21.47
N ARG A 90 11.23 11.38 -22.11
CA ARG A 90 11.15 12.41 -23.14
C ARG A 90 10.04 13.39 -22.79
N GLN A 91 10.09 14.58 -23.38
CA GLN A 91 9.06 15.60 -23.17
C GLN A 91 7.67 15.02 -23.45
N LEU A 92 6.74 15.25 -22.52
CA LEU A 92 5.32 14.98 -22.73
C LEU A 92 4.86 15.81 -23.92
N LYS A 93 4.68 15.15 -25.07
CA LYS A 93 3.90 15.74 -26.17
C LYS A 93 2.46 15.74 -25.70
N ARG A 94 1.91 16.92 -25.43
CA ARG A 94 0.47 17.12 -25.23
C ARG A 94 -0.30 16.67 -26.47
#